data_AF-A0A2E5EAK6-F1
#
_entry.id   AF-A0A2E5EAK6-F1
#
_cell.length_a   1.000
_cell.length_b   1.000
_cell.length_c   1.000
_cell.angle_alpha   90.00
_cell.angle_beta   90.00
_cell.angle_gamma   90.00
#
_symmetry.space_group_name_H-M   'P 1'
#
loop_
_entity.id
_entity.type
_entity.pdbx_description
1 polymer ?
#
loop_
_entity_poly.entity_id
_entity_poly.type
_entity_poly.pdbx_seq_one_letter_code
_entity_poly.pdbx_strand_id
1 'polypeptide(L)'
;MSETTNHHHGHQGHHGAYKVTGFHKKLKEGTQSLHDQAESGNFQVRMVNGELARLEFGAFLGQMRHVHATIDPAMTAASEKDERVGRIFQDSHLRLHRIDQDLKDLDCTDVAEPLPATAHFVNFVTDISAKSPVSMIGVLYVKEGATNGNKFIAKKLRETMGLDEGRAMGYLDPHGKDQRRCWNAFKEQLNELDLTEQEEDQCLEVAQETFKMVMNISKQIPVAHEPAAAQA
;
A
#
# COMPACT_ATOMS: atom_id res chain seq x y z
N MET A 1 65.13 26.13 -18.04
CA MET A 1 64.13 27.08 -17.51
C MET A 1 62.91 26.95 -18.40
N SER A 2 62.26 25.80 -18.36
CA SER A 2 61.07 25.50 -17.53
C SER A 2 59.79 25.74 -18.35
N GLU A 3 59.43 24.72 -19.12
CA GLU A 3 58.06 24.47 -19.56
C GLU A 3 57.21 24.12 -18.31
N THR A 4 56.08 24.79 -18.16
CA THR A 4 55.00 24.30 -17.29
C THR A 4 53.67 24.57 -17.96
N THR A 5 53.21 23.54 -18.68
CA THR A 5 51.82 23.26 -19.03
C THR A 5 51.01 23.16 -17.74
N ASN A 6 49.96 23.97 -17.56
CA ASN A 6 48.99 23.72 -16.49
C ASN A 6 47.62 23.37 -17.07
N HIS A 7 47.16 22.19 -16.68
CA HIS A 7 46.00 21.50 -17.21
C HIS A 7 44.70 22.14 -16.74
N HIS A 8 43.80 22.31 -17.70
CA HIS A 8 42.37 22.51 -17.47
C HIS A 8 41.81 21.27 -16.72
N HIS A 9 41.42 21.43 -15.46
CA HIS A 9 40.51 20.49 -14.80
C HIS A 9 39.11 21.10 -14.81
N GLY A 10 38.36 20.80 -15.87
CA GLY A 10 36.93 20.98 -15.89
C GLY A 10 36.30 19.99 -14.91
N HIS A 11 35.76 20.49 -13.81
CA HIS A 11 34.90 19.70 -12.94
C HIS A 11 33.56 19.54 -13.67
N GLN A 12 33.43 18.48 -14.47
CA GLN A 12 32.14 18.04 -14.99
C GLN A 12 31.31 17.54 -13.81
N GLY A 13 30.44 18.40 -13.29
CA GLY A 13 29.32 17.97 -12.48
C GLY A 13 28.38 17.16 -13.36
N HIS A 14 28.42 15.83 -13.24
CA HIS A 14 27.36 14.95 -13.71
C HIS A 14 26.11 15.15 -12.84
N HIS A 15 25.47 16.31 -12.97
CA HIS A 15 24.06 16.44 -12.65
C HIS A 15 23.31 15.90 -13.86
N GLY A 16 23.11 14.58 -13.89
CA GLY A 16 22.16 13.97 -14.82
C GLY A 16 20.81 14.65 -14.61
N ALA A 17 20.32 15.34 -15.65
CA ALA A 17 19.02 15.95 -15.62
C ALA A 17 17.97 14.83 -15.48
N TYR A 18 17.40 14.67 -14.30
CA TYR A 18 16.30 13.74 -14.07
C TYR A 18 15.16 14.11 -15.03
N LYS A 19 14.78 13.17 -15.90
CA LYS A 19 13.64 13.36 -16.79
C LYS A 19 12.38 13.16 -15.96
N VAL A 20 11.68 14.23 -15.66
CA VAL A 20 10.34 14.15 -15.07
C VAL A 20 9.43 13.41 -16.05
N THR A 21 8.95 12.24 -15.65
CA THR A 21 8.05 11.36 -16.43
C THR A 21 6.58 11.67 -16.13
N GLY A 22 5.69 11.05 -16.91
CA GLY A 22 4.24 11.06 -16.67
C GLY A 22 3.76 9.86 -15.86
N PHE A 23 4.65 9.12 -15.20
CA PHE A 23 4.36 7.78 -14.69
C PHE A 23 3.25 7.77 -13.64
N HIS A 24 3.22 8.71 -12.68
CA HIS A 24 2.10 8.80 -11.73
C HIS A 24 0.76 9.03 -12.45
N LYS A 25 0.75 9.86 -13.51
CA LYS A 25 -0.47 10.11 -14.28
C LYS A 25 -0.93 8.82 -14.98
N LYS A 26 -0.01 8.06 -15.57
CA LYS A 26 -0.28 6.75 -16.19
C LYS A 26 -0.90 5.78 -15.19
N LEU A 27 -0.32 5.66 -13.99
CA LEU A 27 -0.88 4.84 -12.90
C LEU A 27 -2.29 5.28 -12.51
N LYS A 28 -2.49 6.59 -12.30
CA LYS A 28 -3.79 7.16 -11.92
C LYS A 28 -4.86 6.89 -12.97
N GLU A 29 -4.62 7.25 -14.22
CA GLU A 29 -5.59 7.08 -15.30
C GLU A 29 -5.86 5.61 -15.58
N GLY A 30 -4.81 4.78 -15.58
CA GLY A 30 -4.92 3.35 -15.82
C GLY A 30 -5.58 2.54 -14.70
N THR A 31 -5.77 3.13 -13.51
CA THR A 31 -6.42 2.46 -12.36
C THR A 31 -7.73 3.11 -11.91
N GLN A 32 -8.14 4.23 -12.52
CA GLN A 32 -9.32 4.98 -12.07
C GLN A 32 -10.60 4.14 -12.00
N SER A 33 -10.89 3.34 -13.03
CA SER A 33 -12.10 2.51 -13.04
C SER A 33 -12.08 1.41 -11.97
N LEU A 34 -10.90 0.90 -11.61
CA LEU A 34 -10.73 -0.11 -10.56
C LEU A 34 -10.81 0.52 -9.17
N HIS A 35 -10.32 1.75 -9.01
CA HIS A 35 -10.51 2.54 -7.81
C HIS A 35 -12.00 2.76 -7.54
N ASP A 36 -12.75 3.25 -8.53
CA ASP A 36 -14.18 3.51 -8.40
C ASP A 36 -14.97 2.22 -8.07
N GLN A 37 -14.60 1.10 -8.69
CA GLN A 37 -15.16 -0.22 -8.38
C GLN A 37 -14.84 -0.66 -6.94
N ALA A 38 -13.60 -0.45 -6.48
CA ALA A 38 -13.19 -0.81 -5.13
C ALA A 38 -14.01 -0.04 -4.09
N GLU A 39 -14.27 1.25 -4.30
CA GLU A 39 -15.10 2.07 -3.40
C GLU A 39 -16.58 1.65 -3.40
N SER A 40 -17.07 1.07 -4.49
CA SER A 40 -18.48 0.62 -4.61
C SER A 40 -18.78 -0.75 -3.98
N GLY A 41 -17.76 -1.49 -3.53
CA GLY A 41 -17.93 -2.80 -2.91
C GLY A 41 -18.73 -2.72 -1.61
N ASN A 42 -19.60 -3.70 -1.32
CA ASN A 42 -20.44 -3.70 -0.12
C ASN A 42 -19.61 -3.51 1.17
N PHE A 43 -18.51 -4.27 1.31
CA PHE A 43 -17.60 -4.13 2.45
C PHE A 43 -17.03 -2.71 2.55
N GLN A 44 -16.58 -2.13 1.44
CA GLN A 44 -16.02 -0.77 1.39
C GLN A 44 -17.05 0.30 1.73
N VAL A 45 -18.27 0.20 1.18
CA VAL A 45 -19.37 1.12 1.50
C VAL A 45 -19.65 1.10 3.00
N ARG A 46 -19.76 -0.09 3.61
CA ARG A 46 -19.97 -0.21 5.06
C ARG A 46 -18.79 0.33 5.86
N MET A 47 -17.56 0.06 5.42
CA MET A 47 -16.33 0.58 6.03
C MET A 47 -16.32 2.12 6.05
N VAL A 48 -16.57 2.76 4.90
CA VAL A 48 -16.69 4.23 4.76
C VAL A 48 -17.85 4.77 5.60
N ASN A 49 -18.94 4.01 5.69
CA ASN A 49 -20.10 4.40 6.49
C ASN A 49 -19.92 4.17 8.00
N GLY A 50 -18.81 3.57 8.44
CA GLY A 50 -18.58 3.26 9.86
C GLY A 50 -19.46 2.12 10.39
N GLU A 51 -20.02 1.31 9.49
CA GLU A 51 -21.00 0.26 9.76
C GLU A 51 -20.37 -1.13 9.90
N LEU A 52 -19.04 -1.23 9.96
CA LEU A 52 -18.36 -2.49 10.25
C LEU A 52 -18.33 -2.72 11.75
N ALA A 53 -18.74 -3.92 12.17
CA ALA A 53 -18.50 -4.39 13.52
C ALA A 53 -17.00 -4.61 13.74
N ARG A 54 -16.58 -4.53 15.01
CA ARG A 54 -15.18 -4.75 15.42
C ARG A 54 -14.60 -6.06 14.87
N LEU A 55 -15.36 -7.16 14.99
CA LEU A 55 -14.94 -8.48 14.53
C LEU A 55 -14.83 -8.58 13.00
N GLU A 56 -15.63 -7.84 12.24
CA GLU A 56 -15.53 -7.82 10.77
C GLU A 56 -14.26 -7.10 10.33
N PHE A 57 -13.96 -5.96 10.95
CA PHE A 57 -12.72 -5.24 10.67
C PHE A 57 -11.50 -6.05 11.12
N GLY A 58 -11.57 -6.71 12.28
CA GLY A 58 -10.57 -7.67 12.74
C GLY A 58 -10.34 -8.83 11.76
N ALA A 59 -11.41 -9.43 11.23
CA ALA A 59 -11.32 -10.48 10.22
C ALA A 59 -10.63 -9.99 8.94
N PHE A 60 -10.99 -8.79 8.46
CA PHE A 60 -10.33 -8.16 7.32
C PHE A 60 -8.84 -7.89 7.60
N LEU A 61 -8.50 -7.33 8.76
CA LEU A 61 -7.10 -7.11 9.16
C LEU A 61 -6.32 -8.42 9.27
N GLY A 62 -6.94 -9.51 9.73
CA GLY A 62 -6.32 -10.83 9.73
C GLY A 62 -5.93 -11.30 8.32
N GLN A 63 -6.77 -11.04 7.32
CA GLN A 63 -6.44 -11.34 5.92
C GLN A 63 -5.34 -10.40 5.39
N MET A 64 -5.40 -9.10 5.72
CA MET A 64 -4.35 -8.15 5.36
C MET A 64 -3.02 -8.48 6.03
N ARG A 65 -3.03 -9.08 7.21
CA ARG A 65 -1.82 -9.54 7.91
C ARG A 65 -1.09 -10.60 7.10
N HIS A 66 -1.79 -11.60 6.56
CA HIS A 66 -1.20 -12.63 5.69
C HIS A 66 -0.58 -12.00 4.44
N VAL A 67 -1.30 -11.09 3.79
CA VAL A 67 -0.81 -10.36 2.62
C VAL A 67 0.45 -9.55 2.97
N HIS A 68 0.43 -8.82 4.09
CA HIS A 68 1.53 -7.96 4.51
C HIS A 68 2.74 -8.73 5.05
N ALA A 69 2.55 -9.93 5.60
CA ALA A 69 3.63 -10.85 5.92
C ALA A 69 4.44 -11.26 4.67
N THR A 70 3.87 -11.14 3.48
CA THR A 70 4.56 -11.33 2.20
C THR A 70 5.02 -10.01 1.57
N ILE A 71 4.16 -8.99 1.50
CA ILE A 71 4.48 -7.71 0.85
C ILE A 71 5.65 -7.01 1.53
N ASP A 72 5.64 -6.92 2.86
CA ASP A 72 6.63 -6.13 3.60
C ASP A 72 8.07 -6.63 3.35
N PRO A 73 8.41 -7.93 3.55
CA PRO A 73 9.74 -8.42 3.22
C PRO A 73 10.02 -8.45 1.71
N ALA A 74 9.02 -8.67 0.86
CA ALA A 74 9.20 -8.63 -0.60
C ALA A 74 9.56 -7.22 -1.09
N MET A 75 8.98 -6.17 -0.51
CA MET A 75 9.33 -4.77 -0.79
C MET A 75 10.75 -4.45 -0.36
N THR A 76 11.16 -4.88 0.85
CA THR A 76 12.55 -4.73 1.31
C THR A 76 13.51 -5.42 0.35
N ALA A 77 13.28 -6.69 0.03
CA ALA A 77 14.12 -7.44 -0.90
C ALA A 77 14.15 -6.82 -2.32
N ALA A 78 13.02 -6.28 -2.80
CA ALA A 78 12.98 -5.58 -4.08
C ALA A 78 13.78 -4.28 -4.04
N SER A 79 13.73 -3.54 -2.93
CA SER A 79 14.50 -2.30 -2.73
C SER A 79 16.02 -2.52 -2.69
N GLU A 80 16.45 -3.70 -2.23
CA GLU A 80 17.87 -4.10 -2.24
C GLU A 80 18.35 -4.55 -3.63
N LYS A 81 17.44 -5.07 -4.46
CA LYS A 81 17.75 -5.58 -5.81
C LYS A 81 17.64 -4.52 -6.90
N ASP A 82 16.84 -3.48 -6.69
CA ASP A 82 16.58 -2.43 -7.67
C ASP A 82 16.59 -1.04 -7.00
N GLU A 83 17.58 -0.22 -7.38
CA GLU A 83 17.78 1.12 -6.83
C GLU A 83 16.57 2.04 -7.01
N ARG A 84 15.75 1.81 -8.05
CA ARG A 84 14.55 2.62 -8.33
C ARG A 84 13.45 2.31 -7.32
N VAL A 85 13.33 1.05 -6.91
CA VAL A 85 12.47 0.66 -5.79
C VAL A 85 13.03 1.23 -4.48
N GLY A 86 14.36 1.13 -4.27
CA GLY A 86 15.04 1.71 -3.10
C GLY A 86 14.90 3.23 -2.97
N ARG A 87 14.73 3.96 -4.07
CA ARG A 87 14.53 5.41 -4.07
C ARG A 87 13.16 5.83 -3.52
N ILE A 88 12.12 5.00 -3.72
CA ILE A 88 10.75 5.34 -3.36
C ILE A 88 10.24 4.57 -2.13
N PHE A 89 10.74 3.37 -1.89
CA PHE A 89 10.39 2.58 -0.71
C PHE A 89 11.05 3.13 0.57
N GLN A 90 10.33 3.08 1.68
CA GLN A 90 10.72 3.64 2.98
C GLN A 90 10.08 2.79 4.07
N ASP A 91 10.67 2.72 5.26
CA ASP A 91 10.12 1.96 6.39
C ASP A 91 8.70 2.41 6.78
N SER A 92 8.37 3.68 6.54
CA SER A 92 7.02 4.22 6.74
C SER A 92 5.96 3.55 5.87
N HIS A 93 6.35 2.83 4.81
CA HIS A 93 5.47 2.03 3.95
C HIS A 93 5.19 0.62 4.49
N LEU A 94 5.90 0.14 5.51
CA LEU A 94 5.63 -1.15 6.13
C LEU A 94 4.29 -1.10 6.90
N ARG A 95 3.52 -2.18 6.86
CA ARG A 95 2.19 -2.25 7.50
C ARG A 95 2.02 -3.44 8.42
N LEU A 96 2.82 -4.50 8.31
CA LEU A 96 2.66 -5.71 9.11
C LEU A 96 2.65 -5.39 10.61
N HIS A 97 3.62 -4.62 11.09
CA HIS A 97 3.70 -4.22 12.50
C HIS A 97 2.49 -3.38 12.95
N ARG A 98 1.89 -2.58 12.05
CA ARG A 98 0.70 -1.77 12.33
C ARG A 98 -0.54 -2.64 12.40
N ILE A 99 -0.67 -3.61 11.49
CA ILE A 99 -1.74 -4.59 11.51
C ILE A 99 -1.67 -5.45 12.77
N ASP A 100 -0.47 -5.91 13.15
CA ASP A 100 -0.25 -6.65 14.40
C ASP A 100 -0.67 -5.84 15.63
N GLN A 101 -0.40 -4.53 15.64
CA GLN A 101 -0.83 -3.66 16.73
C GLN A 101 -2.35 -3.43 16.69
N ASP A 102 -2.93 -3.18 15.52
CA ASP A 102 -4.37 -2.97 15.35
C ASP A 102 -5.17 -4.20 15.80
N LEU A 103 -4.73 -5.41 15.45
CA LEU A 103 -5.36 -6.66 15.88
C LEU A 103 -5.33 -6.82 17.41
N LYS A 104 -4.22 -6.46 18.06
CA LYS A 104 -4.14 -6.44 19.54
C LYS A 104 -5.09 -5.41 20.13
N ASP A 105 -5.10 -4.19 19.59
CA ASP A 105 -5.95 -3.10 20.06
C ASP A 105 -7.45 -3.39 19.82
N LEU A 106 -7.80 -4.31 18.93
CA LEU A 106 -9.18 -4.74 18.67
C LEU A 106 -9.56 -6.01 19.46
N ASP A 107 -8.66 -6.57 20.26
CA ASP A 107 -8.82 -7.88 20.92
C ASP A 107 -9.11 -9.01 19.91
N CYS A 108 -8.59 -8.89 18.68
CA CYS A 108 -8.75 -9.86 17.58
C CYS A 108 -7.44 -10.60 17.32
N THR A 109 -6.92 -11.30 18.32
CA THR A 109 -5.60 -11.97 18.23
C THR A 109 -5.65 -13.33 17.52
N ASP A 110 -6.83 -13.93 17.38
CA ASP A 110 -7.00 -15.19 16.66
C ASP A 110 -7.17 -14.90 15.15
N VAL A 111 -6.05 -14.99 14.43
CA VAL A 111 -6.00 -14.74 12.98
C VAL A 111 -6.37 -16.02 12.26
N ALA A 112 -7.54 -16.02 11.63
CA ALA A 112 -7.99 -17.14 10.80
C ALA A 112 -7.02 -17.46 9.66
N GLU A 113 -7.08 -18.70 9.18
CA GLU A 113 -6.38 -19.15 7.97
C GLU A 113 -6.68 -18.23 6.76
N PRO A 114 -5.73 -18.12 5.80
CA PRO A 114 -5.93 -17.27 4.64
C PRO A 114 -7.10 -17.77 3.81
N LEU A 115 -8.00 -16.85 3.47
CA LEU A 115 -9.07 -17.09 2.51
C LEU A 115 -8.48 -17.39 1.11
N PRO A 116 -9.24 -18.04 0.21
CA PRO A 116 -8.74 -18.32 -1.14
C PRO A 116 -8.24 -17.09 -1.89
N ALA A 117 -8.92 -15.94 -1.79
CA ALA A 117 -8.46 -14.70 -2.42
C ALA A 117 -7.17 -14.15 -1.77
N THR A 118 -7.01 -14.34 -0.46
CA THR A 118 -5.81 -13.94 0.29
C THR A 118 -4.61 -14.78 -0.12
N ALA A 119 -4.77 -16.11 -0.20
CA ALA A 119 -3.71 -17.01 -0.66
C ALA A 119 -3.30 -16.71 -2.11
N HIS A 120 -4.27 -16.38 -2.98
CA HIS A 120 -3.97 -15.94 -4.35
C HIS A 120 -3.13 -14.66 -4.35
N PHE A 121 -3.48 -13.65 -3.55
CA PHE A 121 -2.70 -12.42 -3.50
C PHE A 121 -1.27 -12.66 -2.97
N VAL A 122 -1.12 -13.49 -1.94
CA VAL A 122 0.22 -13.89 -1.43
C VAL A 122 1.06 -14.54 -2.53
N ASN A 123 0.49 -15.48 -3.29
CA ASN A 123 1.19 -16.13 -4.40
C ASN A 123 1.56 -15.14 -5.50
N PHE A 124 0.65 -14.23 -5.85
CA PHE A 124 0.93 -13.18 -6.84
C PHE A 124 2.12 -12.32 -6.43
N VAL A 125 2.15 -11.80 -5.20
CA VAL A 125 3.25 -10.98 -4.68
C VAL A 125 4.57 -11.75 -4.69
N THR A 126 4.54 -13.01 -4.27
CA THR A 126 5.71 -13.89 -4.28
C THR A 126 6.28 -14.03 -5.71
N ASP A 127 5.40 -14.29 -6.67
CA ASP A 127 5.75 -14.44 -8.08
C ASP A 127 6.34 -13.16 -8.70
N ILE A 128 5.67 -12.01 -8.52
CA ILE A 128 6.11 -10.76 -9.14
C ILE A 128 7.41 -10.26 -8.51
N SER A 129 7.58 -10.38 -7.19
CA SER A 129 8.80 -9.94 -6.51
C SER A 129 10.03 -10.76 -6.91
N ALA A 130 9.84 -12.03 -7.28
CA ALA A 130 10.88 -12.88 -7.82
C ALA A 130 11.21 -12.58 -9.29
N LYS A 131 10.19 -12.33 -10.12
CA LYS A 131 10.35 -12.14 -11.57
C LYS A 131 10.77 -10.72 -11.95
N SER A 132 10.22 -9.71 -11.28
CA SER A 132 10.41 -8.30 -11.61
C SER A 132 10.30 -7.44 -10.34
N PRO A 133 11.41 -7.22 -9.62
CA PRO A 133 11.44 -6.36 -8.44
C PRO A 133 10.85 -4.96 -8.68
N VAL A 134 11.14 -4.35 -9.84
CA VAL A 134 10.64 -3.01 -10.19
C VAL A 134 9.11 -2.95 -10.25
N SER A 135 8.44 -4.02 -10.70
CA SER A 135 6.98 -4.06 -10.80
C SER A 135 6.28 -4.01 -9.44
N MET A 136 6.98 -4.26 -8.33
CA MET A 136 6.45 -4.06 -6.97
C MET A 136 6.06 -2.61 -6.68
N ILE A 137 6.53 -1.64 -7.47
CA ILE A 137 6.06 -0.24 -7.41
C ILE A 137 4.54 -0.16 -7.63
N GLY A 138 3.96 -1.05 -8.45
CA GLY A 138 2.51 -1.13 -8.64
C GLY A 138 1.76 -1.48 -7.35
N VAL A 139 2.25 -2.46 -6.58
CA VAL A 139 1.70 -2.82 -5.25
C VAL A 139 1.83 -1.65 -4.29
N LEU A 140 3.01 -1.01 -4.28
CA LEU A 140 3.29 0.13 -3.41
C LEU A 140 2.36 1.32 -3.72
N TYR A 141 2.13 1.62 -5.00
CA TYR A 141 1.24 2.69 -5.45
C TYR A 141 -0.19 2.51 -4.93
N VAL A 142 -0.77 1.31 -5.09
CA VAL A 142 -2.16 1.06 -4.62
C VAL A 142 -2.24 1.19 -3.10
N LYS A 143 -1.27 0.61 -2.38
CA LYS A 143 -1.25 0.66 -0.92
C LYS A 143 -1.12 2.08 -0.39
N GLU A 144 -0.22 2.87 -0.98
CA GLU A 144 0.02 4.23 -0.55
C GLU A 144 -1.14 5.16 -0.96
N GLY A 145 -1.70 4.95 -2.15
CA GLY A 145 -2.90 5.62 -2.64
C GLY A 145 -4.10 5.43 -1.71
N ALA A 146 -4.34 4.21 -1.21
CA ALA A 146 -5.45 3.90 -0.30
C ALA A 146 -5.44 4.76 0.98
N THR A 147 -4.28 5.21 1.45
CA THR A 147 -4.16 6.02 2.68
C THR A 147 -4.87 7.39 2.60
N ASN A 148 -5.12 7.90 1.39
CA ASN A 148 -5.68 9.23 1.17
C ASN A 148 -7.12 9.37 1.68
N GLY A 149 -7.98 8.40 1.37
CA GLY A 149 -9.35 8.34 1.91
C GLY A 149 -9.40 7.73 3.30
N ASN A 150 -8.52 6.76 3.57
CA ASN A 150 -8.58 5.93 4.77
C ASN A 150 -8.39 6.71 6.08
N LYS A 151 -7.74 7.86 6.10
CA LYS A 151 -7.62 8.67 7.31
C LYS A 151 -8.98 9.10 7.90
N PHE A 152 -9.93 9.47 7.05
CA PHE A 152 -11.28 9.85 7.51
C PHE A 152 -12.07 8.63 7.96
N ILE A 153 -11.90 7.51 7.25
CA ILE A 153 -12.50 6.21 7.58
C ILE A 153 -11.97 5.73 8.95
N ALA A 154 -10.66 5.81 9.19
CA ALA A 154 -10.02 5.45 10.44
C ALA A 154 -10.60 6.20 11.63
N LYS A 155 -10.79 7.52 11.50
CA LYS A 155 -11.44 8.33 12.54
C LYS A 155 -12.86 7.82 12.81
N LYS A 156 -13.65 7.61 11.77
CA LYS A 156 -15.04 7.18 11.87
C LYS A 156 -15.18 5.78 12.50
N LEU A 157 -14.39 4.81 12.05
CA LEU A 157 -14.41 3.45 12.62
C LEU A 157 -13.98 3.44 14.09
N ARG A 158 -13.00 4.28 14.47
CA ARG A 158 -12.61 4.42 15.87
C ARG A 158 -13.78 4.88 16.74
N GLU A 159 -14.50 5.91 16.27
CA GLU A 159 -15.69 6.44 16.93
C GLU A 159 -16.81 5.38 17.03
N THR A 160 -17.14 4.71 15.92
CA THR A 160 -18.26 3.74 15.91
C THR A 160 -17.94 2.44 16.67
N MET A 161 -16.66 2.07 16.81
CA MET A 161 -16.23 0.91 17.59
C MET A 161 -15.96 1.21 19.06
N GLY A 162 -16.12 2.47 19.50
CA GLY A 162 -15.90 2.91 20.87
C GLY A 162 -14.46 2.73 21.34
N LEU A 163 -13.49 3.01 20.46
CA LEU A 163 -12.05 2.87 20.74
C LEU A 163 -11.46 4.21 21.19
N ASP A 164 -10.57 4.17 22.18
CA ASP A 164 -9.85 5.35 22.65
C ASP A 164 -8.94 5.95 21.56
N GLU A 165 -8.63 7.24 21.69
CA GLU A 165 -7.64 7.88 20.82
C GLU A 165 -6.29 7.17 20.89
N GLY A 166 -5.68 6.94 19.72
CA GLY A 166 -4.39 6.25 19.62
C GLY A 166 -4.47 4.72 19.63
N ARG A 167 -5.65 4.13 19.82
CA ARG A 167 -5.87 2.70 19.62
C ARG A 167 -6.32 2.39 18.20
N ALA A 168 -5.74 1.33 17.64
CA ALA A 168 -6.00 0.78 16.32
C ALA A 168 -5.90 1.79 15.16
N MET A 169 -6.25 1.32 13.96
CA MET A 169 -6.30 2.06 12.69
C MET A 169 -4.94 2.46 12.11
N GLY A 170 -3.83 1.94 12.64
CA GLY A 170 -2.50 2.16 12.08
C GLY A 170 -2.36 1.62 10.65
N TYR A 171 -3.11 0.56 10.28
CA TYR A 171 -3.19 0.07 8.91
C TYR A 171 -3.82 1.10 7.96
N LEU A 172 -4.91 1.74 8.38
CA LEU A 172 -5.69 2.69 7.57
C LEU A 172 -5.05 4.08 7.53
N ASP A 173 -4.54 4.57 8.67
CA ASP A 173 -3.91 5.90 8.79
C ASP A 173 -2.45 5.80 9.27
N PRO A 174 -1.53 5.28 8.45
CA PRO A 174 -0.13 5.07 8.82
C PRO A 174 0.66 6.37 8.99
N HIS A 175 0.19 7.46 8.37
CA HIS A 175 0.90 8.75 8.27
C HIS A 175 0.29 9.87 9.13
N GLY A 176 -0.94 9.69 9.62
CA GLY A 176 -1.61 10.66 10.48
C GLY A 176 -1.68 12.07 9.86
N LYS A 177 -1.12 13.05 10.57
CA LYS A 177 -1.08 14.44 10.08
C LYS A 177 -0.21 14.65 8.84
N ASP A 178 0.75 13.77 8.58
CA ASP A 178 1.70 13.92 7.48
C ASP A 178 1.22 13.31 6.16
N GLN A 179 0.04 12.67 6.15
CA GLN A 179 -0.54 11.97 5.00
C GLN A 179 -0.39 12.75 3.68
N ARG A 180 -0.81 14.02 3.65
CA ARG A 180 -0.77 14.84 2.42
C ARG A 180 0.66 15.10 1.95
N ARG A 181 1.59 15.29 2.89
CA ARG A 181 3.01 15.51 2.59
C ARG A 181 3.63 14.24 2.03
N CYS A 182 3.42 13.10 2.69
CA CYS A 182 3.91 11.79 2.24
C CYS A 182 3.39 11.47 0.84
N TRP A 183 2.10 11.65 0.58
CA TRP A 183 1.51 11.36 -0.73
C TRP A 183 2.06 12.28 -1.84
N ASN A 184 2.24 13.57 -1.56
CA ASN A 184 2.81 14.47 -2.56
C ASN A 184 4.25 14.10 -2.91
N ALA A 185 5.09 13.84 -1.91
CA ALA A 185 6.46 13.39 -2.12
C ALA A 185 6.51 12.06 -2.90
N PHE A 186 5.64 11.11 -2.56
CA PHE A 186 5.55 9.83 -3.25
C PHE A 186 5.23 9.99 -4.75
N LYS A 187 4.28 10.86 -5.11
CA LYS A 187 3.96 11.14 -6.52
C LYS A 187 5.09 11.83 -7.28
N GLU A 188 5.80 12.74 -6.62
CA GLU A 188 6.98 13.40 -7.19
C GLU A 188 8.06 12.36 -7.47
N GLN A 189 8.36 11.52 -6.49
CA GLN A 189 9.32 10.41 -6.63
C GLN A 189 8.95 9.44 -7.76
N LEU A 190 7.67 9.08 -7.92
CA LEU A 190 7.21 8.26 -9.05
C LEU A 190 7.58 8.87 -10.40
N ASN A 191 7.41 10.18 -10.56
CA ASN A 191 7.73 10.86 -11.82
C ASN A 191 9.24 11.03 -12.03
N GLU A 192 10.07 10.80 -11.03
CA GLU A 192 11.53 10.88 -11.13
C GLU A 192 12.20 9.53 -11.39
N LEU A 193 11.42 8.44 -11.39
CA LEU A 193 11.94 7.11 -11.69
C LEU A 193 12.29 6.99 -13.18
N ASP A 194 13.51 6.54 -13.46
CA ASP A 194 13.97 6.23 -14.80
C ASP A 194 13.52 4.81 -15.17
N LEU A 195 12.23 4.70 -15.53
CA LEU A 195 11.60 3.48 -16.01
C LEU A 195 11.47 3.51 -17.53
N THR A 196 11.69 2.37 -18.15
CA THR A 196 11.29 2.15 -19.54
C THR A 196 9.77 2.11 -19.65
N GLU A 197 9.22 2.40 -20.83
CA GLU A 197 7.77 2.32 -21.06
C GLU A 197 7.19 0.93 -20.72
N GLN A 198 7.95 -0.12 -21.01
CA GLN A 198 7.62 -1.50 -20.67
C GLN A 198 7.55 -1.72 -19.15
N GLU A 199 8.50 -1.18 -18.39
CA GLU A 199 8.48 -1.28 -16.92
C GLU A 199 7.32 -0.48 -16.32
N GLU A 200 7.02 0.69 -16.87
CA GLU A 200 5.84 1.47 -16.46
C GLU A 200 4.54 0.69 -16.72
N ASP A 201 4.42 0.01 -17.87
CA ASP A 201 3.27 -0.85 -18.20
C ASP A 201 3.16 -2.02 -17.22
N GLN A 202 4.26 -2.70 -16.91
CA GLN A 202 4.27 -3.79 -15.94
C GLN A 202 3.86 -3.32 -14.54
N CYS A 203 4.33 -2.14 -14.11
CA CYS A 203 3.90 -1.57 -12.83
C CYS A 203 2.41 -1.23 -12.82
N LEU A 204 1.88 -0.72 -13.94
CA LEU A 204 0.45 -0.45 -14.09
C LEU A 204 -0.37 -1.75 -14.04
N GLU A 205 0.03 -2.79 -14.75
CA GLU A 205 -0.61 -4.11 -14.69
C GLU A 205 -0.63 -4.65 -13.26
N VAL A 206 0.50 -4.57 -12.54
CA VAL A 206 0.57 -4.99 -11.14
C VAL A 206 -0.34 -4.15 -10.24
N ALA A 207 -0.44 -2.84 -10.47
CA ALA A 207 -1.37 -1.99 -9.73
C ALA A 207 -2.84 -2.39 -9.99
N GLN A 208 -3.19 -2.66 -11.24
CA GLN A 208 -4.53 -3.13 -11.62
C GLN A 208 -4.87 -4.48 -10.96
N GLU A 209 -3.96 -5.45 -10.99
CA GLU A 209 -4.16 -6.74 -10.33
C GLU A 209 -4.26 -6.59 -8.81
N THR A 210 -3.47 -5.68 -8.21
CA THR A 210 -3.54 -5.39 -6.77
C THR A 210 -4.93 -4.88 -6.37
N PHE A 211 -5.54 -3.97 -7.13
CA PHE A 211 -6.92 -3.55 -6.90
C PHE A 211 -7.90 -4.74 -6.94
N LYS A 212 -7.80 -5.58 -7.97
CA LYS A 212 -8.67 -6.77 -8.13
C LYS A 212 -8.54 -7.73 -6.95
N MET A 213 -7.31 -7.97 -6.49
CA MET A 213 -7.04 -8.87 -5.37
C MET A 213 -7.61 -8.35 -4.06
N VAL A 214 -7.41 -7.07 -3.73
CA VAL A 214 -7.99 -6.46 -2.53
C VAL A 214 -9.52 -6.50 -2.56
N MET A 215 -10.13 -6.20 -3.72
CA MET A 215 -11.59 -6.33 -3.89
C MET A 215 -12.07 -7.76 -3.69
N ASN A 216 -11.34 -8.75 -4.22
CA ASN A 216 -11.70 -10.16 -4.07
C ASN A 216 -11.59 -10.65 -2.62
N ILE A 217 -10.57 -10.20 -1.87
CA ILE A 217 -10.48 -10.48 -0.43
C ILE A 217 -11.66 -9.87 0.30
N SER A 218 -11.98 -8.61 0.02
CA SER A 218 -13.08 -7.89 0.67
C SER A 218 -14.44 -8.56 0.48
N LYS A 219 -14.69 -9.17 -0.70
CA LYS A 219 -15.90 -9.94 -1.00
C LYS A 219 -16.01 -11.25 -0.21
N GLN A 220 -14.91 -11.77 0.31
CA GLN A 220 -14.86 -13.02 1.07
C GLN A 220 -14.86 -12.78 2.59
N ILE A 221 -14.78 -11.52 3.05
CA ILE A 221 -14.89 -11.22 4.48
C ILE A 221 -16.30 -11.54 4.95
N PRO A 222 -16.46 -12.40 5.97
CA PRO A 222 -17.77 -12.74 6.49
C PRO A 222 -18.41 -11.49 7.13
N VAL A 223 -19.70 -11.31 6.88
CA VAL A 223 -20.49 -10.33 7.63
C VAL A 223 -20.69 -10.88 9.03
N ALA A 224 -20.31 -10.12 10.05
CA ALA A 224 -20.62 -10.51 11.42
C ALA A 224 -22.12 -10.34 11.62
N HIS A 225 -22.81 -11.44 11.91
CA HIS A 225 -24.13 -11.36 12.50
C HIS A 225 -23.95 -11.07 13.99
N GLU A 226 -24.61 -10.04 14.51
CA GLU A 226 -24.72 -9.88 15.96
C GLU A 226 -25.21 -11.20 16.57
N PRO A 227 -24.62 -11.70 17.66
CA PRO A 227 -25.31 -12.69 18.45
C PRO A 227 -26.66 -12.08 18.83
N ALA A 228 -27.76 -12.77 18.50
CA ALA A 228 -29.09 -12.36 18.92
C ALA A 228 -29.02 -11.97 20.40
N ALA A 229 -29.37 -10.72 20.72
CA ALA A 229 -29.40 -10.24 22.09
C ALA A 229 -30.11 -11.31 22.93
N ALA A 230 -29.41 -11.85 23.91
CA ALA A 230 -30.01 -12.79 24.85
C ALA A 230 -31.21 -12.06 25.46
N GLN A 231 -32.42 -12.45 25.04
CA GLN A 231 -33.65 -11.99 25.63
C GLN A 231 -33.64 -12.50 27.07
N ALA A 232 -33.35 -11.59 28.00
CA ALA A 232 -33.59 -11.77 29.42
C ALA A 232 -35.08 -11.50 29.72
#